data_AF-A0A7Y2BHH1-F1
#
_entry.id   AF-A0A7Y2BHH1-F1
#
_cell.length_a   1.000
_cell.length_b   1.000
_cell.length_c   1.000
_cell.angle_alpha   90.00
_cell.angle_beta   90.00
_cell.angle_gamma   90.00
#
_symmetry.space_group_name_H-M   'P 1'
#
loop_
_entity.id
_entity.type
_entity.pdbx_description
1 polymer ?
#
loop_
_entity_poly.entity_id
_entity_poly.type
_entity_poly.pdbx_seq_one_letter_code
_entity_poly.pdbx_strand_id
1 'polypeptide(L)'
;MREHIRRVSRLAAIFLVNVALLVPLLVTVEGLSSYAFFLRDVASRAGGSNLGHTDYDAEIGWVGLQNVDIKDMYGPGAHLRTNAQGFRNAQDFPAKRHSDARRIVCSGDSVTFGEYVGNDQTFCSLLAEREPRLETINMGQVGYGVDQAYLLYKRDADDLEVDVHILAFITHDFLRMQYDEFMGIPRPVVALKGGKPVVTNAPISQSRCSTPTWLAETLNRADGLRTFRLATAIRGRLNLGSRELPGAWAARGAEEVEAVVAGMLEDLRDYDSARSRATVLVYFPSGEELQQPSAELAYWMSAVESNAGRLDTPFINFVSLFGELPAADVARLYVDGYHFSEEGHVLVARKILEHLRDDPRTSGRLAAPRRGSDSQPTLDPRVCPCSGGDICVHGTCSSPKEHWWNLVEKPDASNTGPSRPGILSPANSPPKTIRQDGATYENFISRGIRIEADNVTLRNFKIDASRDYWGIWIPDGHSGILIEDGEIDGHRAKCNDGVRGPGWTGRRLNIHGCGDGMKAHGIGGPVLVEHSYIWDVKGSHGDGVQSFEAHNVTFRYNTIIGGNTSAFIVHSNEGTTNYRIINNWIDGTGHHYVLRCGRNGDELQVKNNLFGRNFTASAGYGGP
;
A
#
# COMPACT_ATOMS: atom_id res chain seq x y z
N MET A 1 15.71 -67.25 -11.33
CA MET A 1 14.37 -66.63 -11.56
C MET A 1 13.47 -66.63 -10.31
N ARG A 2 13.15 -67.78 -9.68
CA ARG A 2 12.28 -67.83 -8.47
C ARG A 2 12.82 -67.04 -7.26
N GLU A 3 14.13 -67.02 -7.06
CA GLU A 3 14.75 -66.29 -5.94
C GLU A 3 14.74 -64.77 -6.14
N HIS A 4 14.84 -64.33 -7.40
CA HIS A 4 14.73 -62.91 -7.77
C HIS A 4 13.30 -62.40 -7.57
N ILE A 5 12.29 -63.18 -7.98
CA ILE A 5 10.85 -62.86 -7.76
C ILE A 5 10.53 -62.78 -6.25
N ARG A 6 11.10 -63.67 -5.42
CA ARG A 6 10.93 -63.62 -3.96
C ARG A 6 11.59 -62.39 -3.32
N ARG A 7 12.77 -61.98 -3.80
CA ARG A 7 13.44 -60.75 -3.33
C ARG A 7 12.66 -59.50 -3.70
N VAL A 8 12.20 -59.40 -4.95
CA VAL A 8 11.37 -58.28 -5.42
C VAL A 8 10.06 -58.19 -4.63
N SER A 9 9.41 -59.34 -4.38
CA SER A 9 8.17 -59.38 -3.58
C SER A 9 8.39 -58.94 -2.12
N ARG A 10 9.52 -59.31 -1.50
CA ARG A 10 9.87 -58.84 -0.15
C ARG A 10 10.18 -57.35 -0.11
N LEU A 11 10.93 -56.83 -1.09
CA LEU A 11 11.22 -55.40 -1.19
C LEU A 11 9.94 -54.58 -1.42
N ALA A 12 9.02 -55.07 -2.26
CA ALA A 12 7.72 -54.46 -2.46
C ALA A 12 6.87 -54.47 -1.17
N ALA A 13 6.87 -55.57 -0.41
CA ALA A 13 6.18 -55.64 0.87
C ALA A 13 6.77 -54.66 1.91
N ILE A 14 8.11 -54.57 2.00
CA ILE A 14 8.79 -53.61 2.88
C ILE A 14 8.47 -52.18 2.47
N PHE A 15 8.46 -51.88 1.16
CA PHE A 15 8.09 -50.56 0.65
C PHE A 15 6.64 -50.21 1.02
N LEU A 16 5.69 -51.13 0.82
CA LEU A 16 4.29 -50.92 1.15
C LEU A 16 4.06 -50.71 2.66
N VAL A 17 4.75 -51.46 3.51
CA VAL A 17 4.69 -51.28 4.98
C VAL A 17 5.27 -49.92 5.38
N ASN A 18 6.39 -49.51 4.79
CA ASN A 18 6.97 -48.19 5.08
C ASN A 18 6.06 -47.04 4.63
N VAL A 19 5.44 -47.15 3.44
CA VAL A 19 4.44 -46.16 2.98
C VAL A 19 3.23 -46.12 3.92
N ALA A 20 2.73 -47.29 4.35
CA ALA A 20 1.60 -47.40 5.28
C ALA A 20 1.89 -46.82 6.67
N LEU A 21 3.16 -46.69 7.07
CA LEU A 21 3.59 -46.09 8.34
C LEU A 21 3.96 -44.60 8.19
N LEU A 22 4.65 -44.23 7.11
CA LEU A 22 5.12 -42.86 6.87
C LEU A 22 3.98 -41.90 6.53
N VAL A 23 2.98 -42.34 5.75
CA VAL A 23 1.87 -41.46 5.35
C VAL A 23 1.03 -41.02 6.56
N PRO A 24 0.57 -41.90 7.46
CA PRO A 24 -0.14 -41.47 8.67
C PRO A 24 0.72 -40.62 9.60
N LEU A 25 2.03 -40.92 9.71
CA LEU A 25 2.94 -40.13 10.53
C LEU A 25 3.09 -38.70 9.99
N LEU A 26 3.29 -38.53 8.69
CA LEU A 26 3.37 -37.22 8.05
C LEU A 26 2.05 -36.44 8.20
N VAL A 27 0.90 -37.09 7.97
CA VAL A 27 -0.42 -36.48 8.17
C VAL A 27 -0.63 -36.05 9.62
N THR A 28 -0.15 -36.84 10.58
CA THR A 28 -0.27 -36.52 12.01
C THR A 28 0.64 -35.35 12.40
N VAL A 29 1.90 -35.35 11.96
CA VAL A 29 2.86 -34.28 12.25
C VAL A 29 2.43 -32.96 11.58
N GLU A 30 2.04 -33.02 10.32
CA GLU A 30 1.52 -31.87 9.58
C GLU A 30 0.21 -31.35 10.19
N GLY A 31 -0.69 -32.26 10.57
CA GLY A 31 -1.92 -31.94 11.28
C GLY A 31 -1.65 -31.24 12.61
N LEU A 32 -0.87 -31.85 13.50
CA LEU A 32 -0.51 -31.28 14.81
C LEU A 32 0.21 -29.95 14.68
N SER A 33 1.08 -29.79 13.67
CA SER A 33 1.73 -28.51 13.38
C SER A 33 0.70 -27.45 12.95
N SER A 34 -0.25 -27.82 12.09
CA SER A 34 -1.36 -26.95 11.68
C SER A 34 -2.23 -26.51 12.87
N TYR A 35 -2.52 -27.41 13.81
CA TYR A 35 -3.23 -27.08 15.05
C TYR A 35 -2.40 -26.18 15.97
N ALA A 36 -1.10 -26.41 16.10
CA ALA A 36 -0.22 -25.57 16.91
C ALA A 36 -0.12 -24.14 16.35
N PHE A 37 0.00 -23.98 15.03
CA PHE A 37 -0.01 -22.66 14.38
C PHE A 37 -1.38 -21.99 14.50
N PHE A 38 -2.46 -22.73 14.31
CA PHE A 38 -3.82 -22.22 14.49
C PHE A 38 -4.06 -21.75 15.93
N LEU A 39 -3.71 -22.56 16.94
CA LEU A 39 -3.85 -22.19 18.35
C LEU A 39 -2.95 -21.01 18.73
N ARG A 40 -1.74 -20.92 18.16
CA ARG A 40 -0.86 -19.76 18.34
C ARG A 40 -1.45 -18.49 17.71
N ASP A 41 -1.99 -18.58 16.50
CA ASP A 41 -2.64 -17.44 15.82
C ASP A 41 -3.87 -16.97 16.61
N VAL A 42 -4.73 -17.90 17.02
CA VAL A 42 -5.89 -17.63 17.89
C VAL A 42 -5.44 -17.01 19.21
N ALA A 43 -4.42 -17.55 19.88
CA ALA A 43 -3.92 -17.03 21.15
C ALA A 43 -3.26 -15.64 21.01
N SER A 44 -2.56 -15.36 19.90
CA SER A 44 -1.99 -14.03 19.62
C SER A 44 -3.04 -12.97 19.31
N ARG A 45 -4.26 -13.37 18.94
CA ARG A 45 -5.36 -12.49 18.55
C ARG A 45 -6.53 -12.50 19.55
N ALA A 46 -6.46 -13.34 20.57
CA ALA A 46 -7.40 -13.37 21.70
C ALA A 46 -7.21 -12.12 22.57
N GLY A 47 -7.70 -10.99 22.06
CA GLY A 47 -7.57 -9.67 22.68
C GLY A 47 -8.21 -8.52 21.90
N GLY A 48 -8.58 -8.72 20.63
CA GLY A 48 -9.32 -7.71 19.85
C GLY A 48 -10.25 -8.37 18.85
N SER A 49 -11.54 -8.05 18.91
CA SER A 49 -12.46 -8.34 17.80
C SER A 49 -12.15 -7.41 16.63
N ASN A 50 -12.14 -7.91 15.39
CA ASN A 50 -11.92 -7.08 14.20
C ASN A 50 -13.04 -6.02 13.98
N LEU A 51 -14.11 -6.08 14.77
CA LEU A 51 -15.19 -5.08 14.81
C LEU A 51 -15.19 -4.24 16.09
N GLY A 52 -14.09 -4.22 16.85
CA GLY A 52 -13.98 -3.40 18.07
C GLY A 52 -14.01 -1.89 17.82
N HIS A 53 -13.98 -1.48 16.55
CA HIS A 53 -14.00 -0.09 16.09
C HIS A 53 -15.29 0.28 15.34
N THR A 54 -16.37 -0.49 15.52
CA THR A 54 -17.68 -0.23 14.88
C THR A 54 -18.80 -0.03 15.91
N ASP A 55 -19.83 0.71 15.52
CA ASP A 55 -21.07 0.92 16.27
C ASP A 55 -22.27 0.34 15.51
N TYR A 56 -23.35 0.02 16.22
CA TYR A 56 -24.59 -0.46 15.60
C TYR A 56 -25.27 0.62 14.78
N ASP A 57 -25.83 0.23 13.64
CA ASP A 57 -26.63 1.09 12.79
C ASP A 57 -27.94 0.40 12.39
N ALA A 58 -29.07 1.10 12.53
CA ALA A 58 -30.39 0.51 12.31
C ALA A 58 -30.73 0.25 10.83
N GLU A 59 -30.02 0.88 9.89
CA GLU A 59 -30.25 0.76 8.45
C GLU A 59 -29.14 -0.01 7.73
N ILE A 60 -27.91 0.06 8.24
CA ILE A 60 -26.70 -0.51 7.63
C ILE A 60 -26.14 -1.72 8.42
N GLY A 61 -26.59 -1.90 9.66
CA GLY A 61 -26.17 -2.97 10.58
C GLY A 61 -25.07 -2.50 11.52
N TRP A 62 -23.95 -2.05 10.96
CA TRP A 62 -22.88 -1.39 11.71
C TRP A 62 -22.19 -0.32 10.88
N VAL A 63 -21.56 0.65 11.53
CA VAL A 63 -20.74 1.72 10.93
C VAL A 63 -19.47 1.95 11.74
N GLY A 64 -18.47 2.63 11.19
CA GLY A 64 -17.25 2.97 11.92
C GLY A 64 -17.53 3.88 13.12
N LEU A 65 -16.95 3.58 14.28
CA LEU A 65 -16.95 4.50 15.42
C LEU A 65 -16.23 5.80 15.04
N GLN A 66 -16.70 6.93 15.59
CA GLN A 66 -16.09 8.24 15.36
C GLN A 66 -14.86 8.45 16.25
N ASN A 67 -13.85 9.15 15.73
CA ASN A 67 -12.67 9.58 16.49
C ASN A 67 -11.90 8.44 17.19
N VAL A 68 -11.84 7.26 16.56
CA VAL A 68 -11.03 6.13 17.05
C VAL A 68 -9.57 6.40 16.69
N ASP A 69 -8.66 6.13 17.62
CA ASP A 69 -7.22 6.12 17.39
C ASP A 69 -6.59 4.95 18.16
N ILE A 70 -6.25 3.88 17.44
CA ILE A 70 -5.65 2.67 17.99
C ILE A 70 -4.24 2.55 17.41
N LYS A 71 -3.26 2.85 18.26
CA LYS A 71 -1.84 2.73 17.93
C LYS A 71 -1.45 1.26 17.71
N ASP A 72 -0.65 1.02 16.69
CA ASP A 72 -0.06 -0.29 16.37
C ASP A 72 -1.07 -1.44 16.25
N MET A 73 -2.33 -1.15 15.85
CA MET A 73 -3.41 -2.14 15.75
C MET A 73 -3.01 -3.35 14.87
N TYR A 74 -2.27 -3.10 13.80
CA TYR A 74 -1.83 -4.12 12.84
C TYR A 74 -0.33 -4.41 12.91
N GLY A 75 0.33 -3.99 13.99
CA GLY A 75 1.77 -4.10 14.20
C GLY A 75 2.45 -2.74 14.32
N PRO A 76 3.76 -2.70 14.66
CA PRO A 76 4.49 -1.47 14.90
C PRO A 76 4.40 -0.50 13.71
N GLY A 77 3.90 0.71 13.94
CA GLY A 77 3.70 1.76 12.94
C GLY A 77 2.36 1.68 12.18
N ALA A 78 1.62 0.59 12.27
CA ALA A 78 0.36 0.38 11.57
C ALA A 78 -0.85 0.73 12.47
N HIS A 79 -1.13 2.03 12.59
CA HIS A 79 -2.23 2.57 13.38
C HIS A 79 -3.59 2.52 12.64
N LEU A 80 -4.67 2.37 13.40
CA LEU A 80 -6.03 2.58 12.90
C LEU A 80 -6.56 3.90 13.44
N ARG A 81 -7.02 4.78 12.55
CA ARG A 81 -7.71 6.01 12.92
C ARG A 81 -9.01 6.21 12.14
N THR A 82 -10.06 6.65 12.81
CA THR A 82 -11.28 7.15 12.17
C THR A 82 -11.49 8.62 12.53
N ASN A 83 -12.05 9.38 11.59
CA ASN A 83 -12.32 10.80 11.79
C ASN A 83 -13.67 11.02 12.51
N ALA A 84 -14.10 12.27 12.68
CA ALA A 84 -15.35 12.60 13.36
C ALA A 84 -16.60 12.16 12.57
N GLN A 85 -16.45 11.84 11.28
CA GLN A 85 -17.50 11.30 10.43
C GLN A 85 -17.52 9.76 10.40
N GLY A 86 -16.60 9.10 11.12
CA GLY A 86 -16.50 7.63 11.15
C GLY A 86 -15.78 7.02 9.94
N PHE A 87 -15.20 7.83 9.05
CA PHE A 87 -14.40 7.37 7.91
C PHE A 87 -12.98 7.04 8.35
N ARG A 88 -12.33 6.08 7.67
CA ARG A 88 -10.95 5.69 7.99
C ARG A 88 -9.94 6.70 7.42
N ASN A 89 -9.91 7.87 8.03
CA ASN A 89 -9.07 9.00 7.66
C ASN A 89 -8.54 9.69 8.93
N ALA A 90 -7.42 10.42 8.82
CA ALA A 90 -6.88 11.19 9.93
C ALA A 90 -7.62 12.53 10.12
N GLN A 91 -8.14 13.08 9.03
CA GLN A 91 -8.78 14.38 8.91
C GLN A 91 -10.29 14.29 8.66
N ASP A 92 -11.02 15.32 9.06
CA ASP A 92 -12.43 15.52 8.72
C ASP A 92 -12.57 16.18 7.33
N PHE A 93 -13.71 15.96 6.69
CA PHE A 93 -14.01 16.48 5.36
C PHE A 93 -15.19 17.46 5.41
N PRO A 94 -14.98 18.74 5.07
CA PRO A 94 -16.07 19.68 4.93
C PRO A 94 -16.95 19.31 3.72
N ALA A 95 -18.21 19.74 3.76
CA ALA A 95 -19.17 19.43 2.70
C ALA A 95 -18.69 19.88 1.31
N LYS A 96 -18.17 21.10 1.20
CA LYS A 96 -17.50 21.58 -0.02
C LYS A 96 -16.03 21.23 0.00
N ARG A 97 -15.49 20.78 -1.13
CA ARG A 97 -14.05 20.55 -1.28
C ARG A 97 -13.31 21.87 -1.49
N HIS A 98 -11.99 21.87 -1.26
CA HIS A 98 -11.16 23.01 -1.64
C HIS A 98 -11.23 23.22 -3.17
N SER A 99 -11.20 24.48 -3.64
CA SER A 99 -11.55 24.83 -5.05
C SER A 99 -10.76 24.05 -6.10
N ASP A 100 -9.53 23.69 -5.78
CA ASP A 100 -8.59 23.02 -6.68
C ASP A 100 -8.49 21.50 -6.44
N ALA A 101 -9.06 21.03 -5.32
CA ALA A 101 -9.07 19.62 -4.96
C ALA A 101 -10.15 18.85 -5.73
N ARG A 102 -9.96 17.55 -5.95
CA ARG A 102 -10.99 16.62 -6.45
C ARG A 102 -11.23 15.54 -5.44
N ARG A 103 -12.48 15.18 -5.19
CA ARG A 103 -12.83 14.27 -4.11
C ARG A 103 -13.19 12.89 -4.65
N ILE A 104 -12.48 11.89 -4.15
CA ILE A 104 -12.73 10.48 -4.44
C ILE A 104 -13.23 9.80 -3.16
N VAL A 105 -14.35 9.12 -3.24
CA VAL A 105 -14.83 8.26 -2.16
C VAL A 105 -14.54 6.80 -2.53
N CYS A 106 -13.85 6.06 -1.67
CA CYS A 106 -13.65 4.62 -1.79
C CYS A 106 -14.58 3.91 -0.80
N SER A 107 -15.55 3.13 -1.27
CA SER A 107 -16.42 2.30 -0.44
C SER A 107 -16.21 0.83 -0.76
N GLY A 108 -16.30 -0.03 0.24
CA GLY A 108 -16.16 -1.47 0.08
C GLY A 108 -16.04 -2.17 1.42
N ASP A 109 -15.43 -3.35 1.41
CA ASP A 109 -15.30 -4.18 2.59
C ASP A 109 -13.97 -3.99 3.36
N SER A 110 -13.48 -5.03 4.06
CA SER A 110 -12.21 -5.02 4.79
C SER A 110 -10.99 -4.77 3.89
N VAL A 111 -11.04 -5.12 2.61
CA VAL A 111 -9.95 -4.83 1.65
C VAL A 111 -9.90 -3.33 1.34
N THR A 112 -11.07 -2.68 1.26
CA THR A 112 -11.15 -1.22 1.08
C THR A 112 -10.83 -0.47 2.36
N PHE A 113 -11.32 -0.99 3.50
CA PHE A 113 -10.92 -0.49 4.81
C PHE A 113 -9.41 -0.54 4.98
N GLY A 114 -8.72 -1.56 4.44
CA GLY A 114 -7.28 -1.75 4.55
C GLY A 114 -6.90 -2.48 5.84
N GLU A 115 -7.61 -3.57 6.15
CA GLU A 115 -7.24 -4.44 7.27
C GLU A 115 -5.77 -4.90 7.11
N TYR A 116 -5.01 -4.92 8.21
CA TYR A 116 -3.57 -5.22 8.29
C TYR A 116 -2.57 -4.13 7.89
N VAL A 117 -3.02 -2.94 7.47
CA VAL A 117 -2.12 -1.81 7.20
C VAL A 117 -2.52 -0.56 7.97
N GLY A 118 -1.60 0.40 8.12
CA GLY A 118 -1.88 1.71 8.71
C GLY A 118 -2.78 2.59 7.81
N ASN A 119 -3.36 3.64 8.38
CA ASN A 119 -4.24 4.56 7.63
C ASN A 119 -3.60 5.13 6.36
N ASP A 120 -2.34 5.56 6.45
CA ASP A 120 -1.55 6.13 5.37
C ASP A 120 -1.14 5.10 4.31
N GLN A 121 -1.19 3.81 4.65
CA GLN A 121 -0.82 2.69 3.79
C GLN A 121 -2.02 2.11 3.01
N THR A 122 -3.25 2.54 3.29
CA THR A 122 -4.44 2.07 2.56
C THR A 122 -4.43 2.56 1.12
N PHE A 123 -4.97 1.78 0.17
CA PHE A 123 -4.96 2.19 -1.24
C PHE A 123 -5.67 3.53 -1.45
N CYS A 124 -6.76 3.77 -0.72
CA CYS A 124 -7.52 5.00 -0.81
C CYS A 124 -6.69 6.20 -0.36
N SER A 125 -5.92 6.09 0.73
CA SER A 125 -4.98 7.12 1.17
C SER A 125 -3.86 7.33 0.14
N LEU A 126 -3.32 6.23 -0.41
CA LEU A 126 -2.23 6.26 -1.38
C LEU A 126 -2.61 6.94 -2.70
N LEU A 127 -3.91 7.01 -3.06
CA LEU A 127 -4.38 7.82 -4.20
C LEU A 127 -4.07 9.31 -3.98
N ALA A 128 -4.34 9.85 -2.78
CA ALA A 128 -4.06 11.24 -2.44
C ALA A 128 -2.56 11.52 -2.26
N GLU A 129 -1.80 10.54 -1.77
CA GLU A 129 -0.33 10.63 -1.74
C GLU A 129 0.27 10.76 -3.15
N ARG A 130 -0.27 10.02 -4.13
CA ARG A 130 0.22 9.99 -5.52
C ARG A 130 -0.23 11.19 -6.34
N GLU A 131 -1.38 11.75 -6.01
CA GLU A 131 -1.92 12.93 -6.67
C GLU A 131 -2.44 13.89 -5.60
N PRO A 132 -1.60 14.83 -5.09
CA PRO A 132 -1.90 15.70 -3.93
C PRO A 132 -3.13 16.60 -4.06
N ARG A 133 -3.69 16.71 -5.26
CA ARG A 133 -4.96 17.39 -5.52
C ARG A 133 -6.18 16.51 -5.25
N LEU A 134 -6.00 15.22 -5.00
CA LEU A 134 -7.09 14.34 -4.61
C LEU A 134 -7.30 14.42 -3.10
N GLU A 135 -8.54 14.66 -2.70
CA GLU A 135 -9.04 14.37 -1.37
C GLU A 135 -9.69 12.99 -1.42
N THR A 136 -9.13 12.00 -0.72
CA THR A 136 -9.66 10.65 -0.73
C THR A 136 -10.31 10.29 0.61
N ILE A 137 -11.53 9.76 0.54
CA ILE A 137 -12.35 9.41 1.70
C ILE A 137 -12.54 7.90 1.70
N ASN A 138 -12.04 7.25 2.75
CA ASN A 138 -12.14 5.80 2.90
C ASN A 138 -13.39 5.43 3.72
N MET A 139 -14.44 5.01 3.02
CA MET A 139 -15.69 4.47 3.55
C MET A 139 -15.72 2.94 3.54
N GLY A 140 -14.58 2.26 3.39
CA GLY A 140 -14.51 0.81 3.57
C GLY A 140 -14.89 0.39 4.98
N GLN A 141 -15.45 -0.81 5.16
CA GLN A 141 -15.80 -1.35 6.47
C GLN A 141 -15.62 -2.88 6.52
N VAL A 142 -15.13 -3.39 7.65
CA VAL A 142 -14.90 -4.83 7.83
C VAL A 142 -16.23 -5.60 7.78
N GLY A 143 -16.27 -6.68 6.98
CA GLY A 143 -17.38 -7.61 6.90
C GLY A 143 -18.57 -7.17 6.04
N TYR A 144 -18.45 -6.05 5.33
CA TYR A 144 -19.53 -5.56 4.47
C TYR A 144 -19.80 -6.48 3.27
N GLY A 145 -21.06 -6.55 2.83
CA GLY A 145 -21.38 -6.90 1.45
C GLY A 145 -21.44 -5.66 0.56
N VAL A 146 -21.64 -5.87 -0.75
CA VAL A 146 -21.78 -4.76 -1.72
C VAL A 146 -22.99 -3.88 -1.38
N ASP A 147 -24.04 -4.47 -0.81
CA ASP A 147 -25.23 -3.79 -0.28
C ASP A 147 -24.91 -2.79 0.83
N GLN A 148 -24.13 -3.19 1.83
CA GLN A 148 -23.76 -2.30 2.93
C GLN A 148 -22.85 -1.15 2.46
N ALA A 149 -21.89 -1.44 1.57
CA ALA A 149 -21.05 -0.40 0.98
C ALA A 149 -21.86 0.62 0.16
N TYR A 150 -22.83 0.14 -0.62
CA TYR A 150 -23.80 0.96 -1.35
C TYR A 150 -24.67 1.82 -0.43
N LEU A 151 -25.22 1.23 0.65
CA LEU A 151 -26.07 1.94 1.60
C LEU A 151 -25.30 3.05 2.33
N LEU A 152 -24.08 2.75 2.80
CA LEU A 152 -23.23 3.72 3.48
C LEU A 152 -22.88 4.89 2.55
N TYR A 153 -22.44 4.60 1.33
CA TYR A 153 -22.13 5.64 0.35
C TYR A 153 -23.33 6.54 0.06
N LYS A 154 -24.51 5.96 -0.22
CA LYS A 154 -25.71 6.76 -0.52
C LYS A 154 -26.18 7.61 0.66
N ARG A 155 -26.04 7.12 1.89
CA ARG A 155 -26.43 7.87 3.08
C ARG A 155 -25.50 9.06 3.31
N ASP A 156 -24.19 8.87 3.19
CA ASP A 156 -23.21 9.84 3.71
C ASP A 156 -22.58 10.71 2.60
N ALA A 157 -22.62 10.30 1.33
CA ALA A 157 -22.00 11.06 0.23
C ALA A 157 -22.82 12.28 -0.22
N ASP A 158 -24.06 12.45 0.21
CA ASP A 158 -24.87 13.64 -0.10
C ASP A 158 -24.39 14.88 0.67
N ASP A 159 -23.76 14.68 1.82
CA ASP A 159 -23.13 15.74 2.60
C ASP A 159 -21.74 16.13 2.07
N LEU A 160 -21.29 15.53 0.97
CA LEU A 160 -19.94 15.68 0.42
C LEU A 160 -19.95 16.07 -1.07
N GLU A 161 -19.10 17.02 -1.45
CA GLU A 161 -18.82 17.35 -2.85
C GLU A 161 -17.89 16.30 -3.47
N VAL A 162 -18.46 15.16 -3.86
CA VAL A 162 -17.76 14.04 -4.50
C VAL A 162 -17.65 14.26 -6.01
N ASP A 163 -16.51 13.93 -6.62
CA ASP A 163 -16.35 13.89 -8.08
C ASP A 163 -16.34 12.45 -8.62
N VAL A 164 -15.72 11.52 -7.90
CA VAL A 164 -15.63 10.09 -8.27
C VAL A 164 -15.94 9.20 -7.08
N HIS A 165 -16.78 8.18 -7.30
CA HIS A 165 -17.03 7.09 -6.37
C HIS A 165 -16.38 5.81 -6.88
N ILE A 166 -15.56 5.19 -6.04
CA ILE A 166 -15.00 3.86 -6.25
C ILE A 166 -15.78 2.90 -5.36
N LEU A 167 -16.58 2.04 -5.98
CA LEU A 167 -17.18 0.88 -5.32
C LEU A 167 -16.28 -0.33 -5.55
N ALA A 168 -15.53 -0.70 -4.52
CA ALA A 168 -14.61 -1.81 -4.54
C ALA A 168 -15.20 -3.02 -3.81
N PHE A 169 -15.03 -4.21 -4.41
CA PHE A 169 -15.61 -5.45 -3.89
C PHE A 169 -14.78 -6.68 -4.24
N ILE A 170 -15.08 -7.75 -3.52
CA ILE A 170 -14.51 -9.09 -3.68
C ILE A 170 -15.64 -10.13 -3.81
N THR A 171 -15.35 -11.37 -4.24
CA THR A 171 -16.39 -12.41 -4.41
C THR A 171 -17.21 -12.62 -3.14
N HIS A 172 -16.57 -12.59 -1.97
CA HIS A 172 -17.24 -12.80 -0.68
C HIS A 172 -18.30 -11.75 -0.37
N ASP A 173 -18.21 -10.54 -0.93
CA ASP A 173 -19.19 -9.50 -0.68
C ASP A 173 -20.56 -9.88 -1.22
N PHE A 174 -20.60 -10.58 -2.36
CA PHE A 174 -21.83 -11.16 -2.93
C PHE A 174 -22.35 -12.33 -2.10
N LEU A 175 -21.46 -13.14 -1.54
CA LEU A 175 -21.85 -14.29 -0.71
C LEU A 175 -22.46 -13.85 0.60
N ARG A 176 -21.89 -12.82 1.22
CA ARG A 176 -22.43 -12.26 2.47
C ARG A 176 -23.84 -11.71 2.26
N MET A 177 -24.19 -11.22 1.07
CA MET A 177 -25.55 -10.78 0.72
C MET A 177 -26.59 -11.91 0.71
N GLN A 178 -26.18 -13.18 0.63
CA GLN A 178 -27.14 -14.30 0.70
C GLN A 178 -27.71 -14.50 2.11
N TYR A 179 -27.09 -13.90 3.12
CA TYR A 179 -27.45 -14.06 4.53
C TYR A 179 -27.91 -12.74 5.15
N ASP A 180 -28.70 -12.83 6.22
CA ASP A 180 -29.17 -11.70 7.02
C ASP A 180 -28.33 -11.48 8.30
N GLU A 181 -27.24 -12.23 8.46
CA GLU A 181 -26.20 -12.02 9.47
C GLU A 181 -24.78 -12.26 8.93
N PHE A 182 -23.78 -11.66 9.61
CA PHE A 182 -22.37 -11.96 9.42
C PHE A 182 -21.69 -12.02 10.80
N MET A 183 -21.00 -13.13 11.11
CA MET A 183 -20.35 -13.35 12.41
C MET A 183 -21.29 -13.16 13.63
N GLY A 184 -22.57 -13.51 13.47
CA GLY A 184 -23.60 -13.36 14.50
C GLY A 184 -24.11 -11.92 14.70
N ILE A 185 -23.75 -11.00 13.80
CA ILE A 185 -24.24 -9.63 13.76
C ILE A 185 -25.25 -9.52 12.61
N PRO A 186 -26.51 -9.13 12.89
CA PRO A 186 -27.52 -8.90 11.86
C PRO A 186 -27.09 -7.83 10.85
N ARG A 187 -27.43 -8.04 9.57
CA ARG A 187 -27.09 -7.16 8.43
C ARG A 187 -28.35 -6.78 7.63
N PRO A 188 -28.31 -5.71 6.81
CA PRO A 188 -29.43 -5.35 5.96
C PRO A 188 -29.73 -6.45 4.93
N VAL A 189 -31.01 -6.61 4.63
CA VAL A 189 -31.53 -7.42 3.54
C VAL A 189 -32.08 -6.47 2.49
N VAL A 190 -31.33 -6.28 1.40
CA VAL A 190 -31.77 -5.45 0.27
C VAL A 190 -32.52 -6.31 -0.74
N ALA A 191 -33.74 -5.92 -1.11
CA ALA A 191 -34.51 -6.55 -2.17
C ALA A 191 -34.98 -5.53 -3.20
N LEU A 192 -35.34 -5.98 -4.41
CA LEU A 192 -35.91 -5.11 -5.43
C LEU A 192 -37.43 -4.94 -5.22
N LYS A 193 -37.89 -3.70 -5.02
CA LYS A 193 -39.31 -3.33 -5.04
C LYS A 193 -39.56 -2.35 -6.17
N GLY A 194 -40.35 -2.75 -7.16
CA GLY A 194 -40.59 -1.93 -8.36
C GLY A 194 -39.30 -1.63 -9.13
N GLY A 195 -38.34 -2.57 -9.14
CA GLY A 195 -37.05 -2.42 -9.80
C GLY A 195 -36.01 -1.62 -9.01
N LYS A 196 -36.34 -1.09 -7.82
CA LYS A 196 -35.42 -0.31 -6.99
C LYS A 196 -34.94 -1.09 -5.77
N PRO A 197 -33.65 -0.97 -5.38
CA PRO A 197 -33.15 -1.56 -4.13
C PRO A 197 -33.82 -0.93 -2.90
N VAL A 198 -34.34 -1.75 -2.00
CA VAL A 198 -34.97 -1.32 -0.74
C VAL A 198 -34.56 -2.28 0.38
N VAL A 199 -34.18 -1.74 1.54
CA VAL A 199 -33.93 -2.54 2.76
C VAL A 199 -35.26 -3.06 3.29
N THR A 200 -35.40 -4.38 3.43
CA THR A 200 -36.67 -5.03 3.81
C THR A 200 -36.77 -5.38 5.29
N ASN A 201 -35.64 -5.42 6.01
CA ASN A 201 -35.55 -5.77 7.42
C ASN A 201 -35.12 -4.59 8.31
N ALA A 202 -35.32 -3.35 7.86
CA ALA A 202 -35.08 -2.15 8.68
C ALA A 202 -36.26 -1.90 9.65
N PRO A 203 -36.01 -1.52 10.92
CA PRO A 203 -34.70 -1.43 11.55
C PRO A 203 -34.08 -2.82 11.82
N ILE A 204 -32.78 -2.95 11.56
CA ILE A 204 -32.03 -4.19 11.76
C ILE A 204 -31.98 -4.53 13.25
N SER A 205 -32.15 -5.80 13.61
CA SER A 205 -32.13 -6.20 15.03
C SER A 205 -30.79 -5.91 15.70
N GLN A 206 -30.81 -5.34 16.91
CA GLN A 206 -29.63 -5.21 17.78
C GLN A 206 -29.26 -6.54 18.48
N SER A 207 -30.14 -7.54 18.42
CA SER A 207 -29.93 -8.81 19.11
C SER A 207 -28.85 -9.61 18.39
N ARG A 208 -27.62 -9.62 18.92
CA ARG A 208 -26.55 -10.51 18.46
C ARG A 208 -27.02 -11.96 18.61
N CYS A 209 -26.80 -12.79 17.59
CA CYS A 209 -27.00 -14.23 17.73
C CYS A 209 -26.10 -14.77 18.86
N SER A 210 -26.57 -15.80 19.57
CA SER A 210 -26.02 -16.32 20.83
C SER A 210 -24.59 -16.89 20.77
N THR A 211 -23.90 -16.76 19.64
CA THR A 211 -22.54 -17.22 19.43
C THR A 211 -21.57 -16.04 19.65
N PRO A 212 -20.68 -16.09 20.66
CA PRO A 212 -19.68 -15.04 20.85
C PRO A 212 -18.85 -14.81 19.59
N THR A 213 -18.62 -13.54 19.20
CA THR A 213 -17.96 -13.15 17.95
C THR A 213 -16.59 -13.82 17.76
N TRP A 214 -15.82 -13.96 18.85
CA TRP A 214 -14.53 -14.68 18.84
C TRP A 214 -14.66 -16.16 18.46
N LEU A 215 -15.77 -16.81 18.86
CA LEU A 215 -16.02 -18.22 18.57
C LEU A 215 -16.42 -18.40 17.10
N ALA A 216 -17.22 -17.49 16.55
CA ALA A 216 -17.55 -17.46 15.13
C ALA A 216 -16.32 -17.17 14.25
N GLU A 217 -15.49 -16.19 14.62
CA GLU A 217 -14.21 -15.89 13.96
C GLU A 217 -13.25 -17.10 14.00
N THR A 218 -13.19 -17.81 15.13
CA THR A 218 -12.35 -19.00 15.28
C THR A 218 -12.83 -20.17 14.42
N LEU A 219 -14.15 -20.39 14.35
CA LEU A 219 -14.74 -21.48 13.55
C LEU A 219 -14.60 -21.24 12.05
N ASN A 220 -14.75 -20.00 11.56
CA ASN A 220 -14.55 -19.67 10.14
C ASN A 220 -13.09 -19.82 9.69
N ARG A 221 -12.11 -19.69 10.61
CA ARG A 221 -10.68 -19.92 10.30
C ARG A 221 -10.26 -21.39 10.39
N ALA A 222 -11.13 -22.27 10.88
CA ALA A 222 -10.84 -23.70 10.97
C ALA A 222 -10.67 -24.38 9.59
N ASP A 223 -11.17 -23.74 8.51
CA ASP A 223 -10.91 -24.14 7.12
C ASP A 223 -9.42 -24.10 6.74
N GLY A 224 -8.59 -23.36 7.48
CA GLY A 224 -7.13 -23.35 7.34
C GLY A 224 -6.44 -24.62 7.88
N LEU A 225 -7.13 -25.47 8.65
CA LEU A 225 -6.56 -26.69 9.20
C LEU A 225 -6.38 -27.74 8.10
N ARG A 226 -5.14 -28.17 7.88
CA ARG A 226 -4.82 -29.12 6.78
C ARG A 226 -5.56 -30.45 6.90
N THR A 227 -5.82 -30.92 8.11
CA THR A 227 -6.65 -32.12 8.36
C THR A 227 -8.12 -31.90 8.05
N PHE A 228 -8.63 -30.68 8.25
CA PHE A 228 -10.00 -30.31 7.92
C PHE A 228 -10.19 -30.23 6.40
N ARG A 229 -9.24 -29.58 5.68
CA ARG A 229 -9.18 -29.57 4.20
C ARG A 229 -9.05 -30.96 3.59
N LEU A 230 -8.24 -31.84 4.20
CA LEU A 230 -8.12 -33.24 3.78
C LEU A 230 -9.45 -34.00 3.99
N ALA A 231 -10.11 -33.81 5.13
CA ALA A 231 -11.39 -34.45 5.43
C ALA A 231 -12.50 -33.97 4.48
N THR A 232 -12.59 -32.66 4.19
CA THR A 232 -13.56 -32.11 3.24
C THR A 232 -13.27 -32.57 1.81
N ALA A 233 -12.02 -32.63 1.38
CA ALA A 233 -11.62 -33.15 0.07
C ALA A 233 -11.95 -34.64 -0.12
N ILE A 234 -11.70 -35.47 0.90
CA ILE A 234 -12.06 -36.90 0.89
C ILE A 234 -13.58 -37.06 0.85
N ARG A 235 -14.32 -36.28 1.64
CA ARG A 235 -15.78 -36.34 1.72
C ARG A 235 -16.46 -35.90 0.41
N GLY A 236 -15.93 -34.85 -0.22
CA GLY A 236 -16.36 -34.38 -1.55
C GLY A 236 -16.11 -35.43 -2.65
N ARG A 237 -14.98 -36.14 -2.61
CA ARG A 237 -14.71 -37.25 -3.55
C ARG A 237 -15.57 -38.49 -3.31
N LEU A 238 -16.10 -38.68 -2.10
CA LEU A 238 -16.94 -39.81 -1.74
C LEU A 238 -18.45 -39.54 -1.90
N ASN A 239 -18.86 -38.36 -2.40
CA ASN A 239 -20.28 -37.94 -2.51
C ASN A 239 -21.09 -38.12 -1.20
N LEU A 240 -20.41 -38.04 -0.05
CA LEU A 240 -21.06 -38.06 1.25
C LEU A 240 -21.56 -36.63 1.51
N GLY A 241 -22.82 -36.37 1.18
CA GLY A 241 -23.46 -35.04 1.16
C GLY A 241 -23.08 -34.12 2.34
N SER A 242 -23.11 -32.82 2.07
CA SER A 242 -22.89 -31.77 3.06
C SER A 242 -23.86 -31.95 4.23
N ARG A 243 -23.31 -32.04 5.45
CA ARG A 243 -24.10 -31.93 6.67
C ARG A 243 -24.26 -30.43 6.92
N GLU A 244 -25.45 -29.91 6.65
CA GLU A 244 -25.84 -28.55 7.04
C GLU A 244 -25.49 -28.35 8.52
N LEU A 245 -24.72 -27.30 8.82
CA LEU A 245 -24.50 -26.87 10.19
C LEU A 245 -25.86 -26.39 10.75
N PRO A 246 -26.24 -26.77 11.98
CA PRO A 246 -27.49 -26.32 12.58
C PRO A 246 -27.46 -24.80 12.76
N GLY A 247 -28.38 -24.10 12.07
CA GLY A 247 -28.43 -22.63 12.02
C GLY A 247 -28.80 -22.04 10.65
N ALA A 248 -29.21 -22.87 9.68
CA ALA A 248 -29.62 -22.43 8.34
C ALA A 248 -30.89 -21.54 8.41
N TRP A 249 -30.69 -20.23 8.55
CA TRP A 249 -31.64 -19.20 8.14
C TRP A 249 -31.67 -19.13 6.61
N ALA A 250 -32.77 -18.64 6.03
CA ALA A 250 -33.06 -18.77 4.61
C ALA A 250 -32.02 -18.06 3.73
N ALA A 251 -31.00 -18.79 3.30
CA ALA A 251 -30.01 -18.31 2.35
C ALA A 251 -30.73 -17.93 1.04
N ARG A 252 -30.59 -16.67 0.64
CA ARG A 252 -31.15 -16.18 -0.62
C ARG A 252 -30.38 -16.80 -1.79
N GLY A 253 -31.09 -17.13 -2.86
CA GLY A 253 -30.46 -17.72 -4.04
C GLY A 253 -29.52 -16.74 -4.73
N ALA A 254 -28.45 -17.25 -5.36
CA ALA A 254 -27.49 -16.43 -6.09
C ALA A 254 -28.14 -15.56 -7.18
N GLU A 255 -29.16 -16.07 -7.88
CA GLU A 255 -29.93 -15.33 -8.89
C GLU A 255 -30.68 -14.12 -8.31
N GLU A 256 -31.24 -14.26 -7.10
CA GLU A 256 -31.91 -13.15 -6.42
C GLU A 256 -30.89 -12.06 -6.04
N VAL A 257 -29.74 -12.48 -5.50
CA VAL A 257 -28.64 -11.57 -5.15
C VAL A 257 -28.08 -10.89 -6.40
N GLU A 258 -27.91 -11.61 -7.51
CA GLU A 258 -27.45 -11.05 -8.79
C GLU A 258 -28.41 -9.97 -9.28
N ALA A 259 -29.72 -10.21 -9.23
CA ALA A 259 -30.72 -9.21 -9.60
C ALA A 259 -30.64 -7.96 -8.70
N VAL A 260 -30.47 -8.15 -7.38
CA VAL A 260 -30.29 -7.04 -6.44
C VAL A 260 -29.01 -6.25 -6.74
N VAL A 261 -27.88 -6.92 -6.99
CA VAL A 261 -26.61 -6.28 -7.38
C VAL A 261 -26.79 -5.48 -8.67
N ALA A 262 -27.40 -6.06 -9.70
CA ALA A 262 -27.67 -5.37 -10.96
C ALA A 262 -28.51 -4.11 -10.76
N GLY A 263 -29.58 -4.19 -9.96
CA GLY A 263 -30.43 -3.04 -9.64
C GLY A 263 -29.71 -1.98 -8.79
N MET A 264 -28.81 -2.39 -7.90
CA MET A 264 -27.98 -1.47 -7.11
C MET A 264 -26.94 -0.75 -7.97
N LEU A 265 -26.26 -1.45 -8.89
CA LEU A 265 -25.30 -0.83 -9.80
C LEU A 265 -25.98 0.18 -10.71
N GLU A 266 -27.19 -0.13 -11.20
CA GLU A 266 -28.00 0.79 -12.00
C GLU A 266 -28.44 2.01 -11.20
N ASP A 267 -29.01 1.81 -10.00
CA ASP A 267 -29.43 2.89 -9.11
C ASP A 267 -28.26 3.78 -8.69
N LEU A 268 -27.09 3.20 -8.39
CA LEU A 268 -25.88 3.93 -8.01
C LEU A 268 -25.35 4.79 -9.17
N ARG A 269 -25.26 4.22 -10.38
CA ARG A 269 -24.84 4.94 -11.58
C ARG A 269 -25.76 6.11 -11.88
N ASP A 270 -27.08 5.92 -11.77
CA ASP A 270 -28.07 6.99 -11.92
C ASP A 270 -27.96 8.05 -10.82
N TYR A 271 -27.80 7.62 -9.56
CA TYR A 271 -27.65 8.48 -8.40
C TYR A 271 -26.44 9.43 -8.52
N ASP A 272 -25.29 8.91 -8.93
CA ASP A 272 -24.06 9.67 -9.15
C ASP A 272 -24.15 10.55 -10.39
N SER A 273 -24.68 10.03 -11.50
CA SER A 273 -24.84 10.79 -12.75
C SER A 273 -25.74 12.02 -12.53
N ALA A 274 -26.83 11.88 -11.77
CA ALA A 274 -27.71 12.99 -11.41
C ALA A 274 -27.02 14.11 -10.61
N ARG A 275 -25.88 13.79 -9.98
CA ARG A 275 -25.05 14.70 -9.19
C ARG A 275 -23.75 15.11 -9.91
N SER A 276 -23.63 14.78 -11.20
CA SER A 276 -22.42 14.99 -12.01
C SER A 276 -21.18 14.23 -11.53
N ARG A 277 -21.37 13.17 -10.73
CA ARG A 277 -20.32 12.27 -10.21
C ARG A 277 -20.09 11.13 -11.19
N ALA A 278 -18.94 10.46 -11.09
CA ALA A 278 -18.68 9.22 -11.82
C ALA A 278 -18.57 8.04 -10.87
N THR A 279 -19.28 6.96 -11.15
CA THR A 279 -19.14 5.67 -10.46
C THR A 279 -18.07 4.83 -11.16
N VAL A 280 -17.22 4.17 -10.40
CA VAL A 280 -16.17 3.26 -10.86
C VAL A 280 -16.25 1.98 -10.05
N LEU A 281 -16.31 0.85 -10.74
CA LEU A 281 -16.35 -0.48 -10.13
C LEU A 281 -14.94 -1.04 -10.08
N VAL A 282 -14.54 -1.62 -8.96
CA VAL A 282 -13.22 -2.24 -8.79
C VAL A 282 -13.36 -3.61 -8.16
N TYR A 283 -12.85 -4.63 -8.84
CA TYR A 283 -12.82 -5.99 -8.31
C TYR A 283 -11.41 -6.35 -7.84
N PHE A 284 -11.30 -6.84 -6.60
CA PHE A 284 -10.05 -7.37 -6.05
C PHE A 284 -10.13 -8.90 -5.92
N PRO A 285 -9.25 -9.68 -6.60
CA PRO A 285 -9.19 -11.11 -6.39
C PRO A 285 -8.46 -11.44 -5.08
N SER A 286 -8.76 -12.61 -4.53
CA SER A 286 -7.91 -13.26 -3.53
C SER A 286 -6.74 -14.01 -4.18
N GLY A 287 -5.72 -14.33 -3.38
CA GLY A 287 -4.59 -15.15 -3.85
C GLY A 287 -4.98 -16.56 -4.28
N GLU A 288 -6.05 -17.14 -3.69
CA GLU A 288 -6.58 -18.44 -4.08
C GLU A 288 -7.28 -18.38 -5.43
N GLU A 289 -8.09 -17.35 -5.67
CA GLU A 289 -8.80 -17.13 -6.94
C GLU A 289 -7.85 -16.96 -8.13
N LEU A 290 -6.68 -16.35 -7.91
CA LEU A 290 -5.64 -16.23 -8.94
C LEU A 290 -4.97 -17.57 -9.28
N GLN A 291 -4.88 -18.48 -8.31
CA GLN A 291 -4.25 -19.80 -8.52
C GLN A 291 -5.24 -20.82 -9.08
N GLN A 292 -6.48 -20.78 -8.60
CA GLN A 292 -7.54 -21.74 -8.93
C GLN A 292 -8.88 -20.99 -9.06
N PRO A 293 -9.17 -20.45 -10.25
CA PRO A 293 -10.43 -19.76 -10.51
C PRO A 293 -11.62 -20.69 -10.23
N SER A 294 -12.55 -20.24 -9.38
CA SER A 294 -13.75 -20.99 -9.04
C SER A 294 -14.88 -20.72 -10.05
N ALA A 295 -15.85 -21.64 -10.15
CA ALA A 295 -17.06 -21.41 -10.94
C ALA A 295 -17.87 -20.21 -10.41
N GLU A 296 -17.79 -19.95 -9.10
CA GLU A 296 -18.43 -18.84 -8.42
C GLU A 296 -17.81 -17.49 -8.81
N LEU A 297 -16.47 -17.41 -8.84
CA LEU A 297 -15.77 -16.24 -9.37
C LEU A 297 -16.19 -15.98 -10.83
N ALA A 298 -16.18 -17.01 -11.67
CA ALA A 298 -16.55 -16.87 -13.08
C ALA A 298 -17.99 -16.37 -13.25
N TYR A 299 -18.92 -16.86 -12.44
CA TYR A 299 -20.32 -16.43 -12.42
C TYR A 299 -20.45 -14.95 -12.04
N TRP A 300 -19.89 -14.53 -10.90
CA TRP A 300 -20.00 -13.15 -10.43
C TRP A 300 -19.26 -12.17 -11.34
N MET A 301 -18.09 -12.55 -11.87
CA MET A 301 -17.35 -11.69 -12.81
C MET A 301 -18.14 -11.50 -14.11
N SER A 302 -18.73 -12.56 -14.66
CA SER A 302 -19.59 -12.43 -15.84
C SER A 302 -20.78 -11.50 -15.58
N ALA A 303 -21.43 -11.62 -14.42
CA ALA A 303 -22.56 -10.76 -14.05
C ALA A 303 -22.15 -9.28 -13.91
N VAL A 304 -21.02 -9.01 -13.24
CA VAL A 304 -20.50 -7.65 -13.04
C VAL A 304 -20.03 -7.03 -14.35
N GLU A 305 -19.26 -7.75 -15.17
CA GLU A 305 -18.79 -7.27 -16.48
C GLU A 305 -19.95 -6.96 -17.42
N SER A 306 -20.97 -7.84 -17.44
CA SER A 306 -22.20 -7.63 -18.20
C SER A 306 -22.93 -6.35 -17.77
N ASN A 307 -23.10 -6.15 -16.46
CA ASN A 307 -23.75 -4.95 -15.94
C ASN A 307 -22.93 -3.68 -16.17
N ALA A 308 -21.61 -3.72 -15.93
CA ALA A 308 -20.72 -2.60 -16.18
C ALA A 308 -20.75 -2.16 -17.65
N GLY A 309 -20.71 -3.13 -18.58
CA GLY A 309 -20.84 -2.87 -20.02
C GLY A 309 -22.21 -2.29 -20.40
N ARG A 310 -23.31 -2.87 -19.88
CA ARG A 310 -24.67 -2.37 -20.10
C ARG A 310 -24.87 -0.93 -19.60
N LEU A 311 -24.26 -0.59 -18.46
CA LEU A 311 -24.39 0.70 -17.80
C LEU A 311 -23.33 1.72 -18.23
N ASP A 312 -22.44 1.36 -19.16
CA ASP A 312 -21.27 2.16 -19.55
C ASP A 312 -20.46 2.68 -18.34
N THR A 313 -20.28 1.81 -17.34
CA THR A 313 -19.57 2.14 -16.10
C THR A 313 -18.14 1.61 -16.16
N PRO A 314 -17.11 2.42 -15.82
CA PRO A 314 -15.74 1.94 -15.70
C PRO A 314 -15.65 0.76 -14.73
N PHE A 315 -15.02 -0.33 -15.17
CA PHE A 315 -14.77 -1.51 -14.35
C PHE A 315 -13.29 -1.91 -14.42
N ILE A 316 -12.64 -1.94 -13.26
CA ILE A 316 -11.24 -2.34 -13.12
C ILE A 316 -11.22 -3.74 -12.50
N ASN A 317 -10.89 -4.74 -13.31
CA ASN A 317 -10.80 -6.13 -12.87
C ASN A 317 -9.34 -6.50 -12.60
N PHE A 318 -8.97 -6.71 -11.32
CA PHE A 318 -7.59 -7.08 -10.98
C PHE A 318 -7.25 -8.55 -11.19
N VAL A 319 -8.19 -9.42 -11.61
CA VAL A 319 -7.89 -10.82 -11.95
C VAL A 319 -6.87 -10.90 -13.08
N SER A 320 -7.09 -10.17 -14.18
CA SER A 320 -6.18 -10.16 -15.32
C SER A 320 -4.86 -9.48 -14.98
N LEU A 321 -4.92 -8.34 -14.28
CA LEU A 321 -3.73 -7.58 -13.88
C LEU A 321 -2.78 -8.36 -12.96
N PHE A 322 -3.31 -9.20 -12.08
CA PHE A 322 -2.49 -10.01 -11.18
C PHE A 322 -2.15 -11.39 -11.75
N GLY A 323 -2.99 -11.94 -12.63
CA GLY A 323 -2.76 -13.23 -13.28
C GLY A 323 -1.50 -13.27 -14.16
N GLU A 324 -0.99 -12.11 -14.58
CA GLU A 324 0.25 -11.97 -15.35
C GLU A 324 1.51 -11.98 -14.47
N LEU A 325 1.36 -11.89 -13.14
CA LEU A 325 2.49 -11.83 -12.21
C LEU A 325 2.98 -13.24 -11.81
N PRO A 326 4.29 -13.41 -11.55
CA PRO A 326 4.81 -14.64 -10.96
C PRO A 326 4.13 -14.97 -9.62
N ALA A 327 3.87 -16.24 -9.34
CA ALA A 327 3.19 -16.67 -8.11
C ALA A 327 3.88 -16.18 -6.82
N ALA A 328 5.20 -16.04 -6.83
CA ALA A 328 5.96 -15.48 -5.72
C ALA A 328 5.68 -13.99 -5.49
N ASP A 329 5.44 -13.23 -6.55
CA ASP A 329 5.09 -11.81 -6.48
C ASP A 329 3.64 -11.65 -6.03
N VAL A 330 2.72 -12.48 -6.55
CA VAL A 330 1.32 -12.53 -6.10
C VAL A 330 1.25 -12.80 -4.59
N ALA A 331 2.03 -13.76 -4.08
CA ALA A 331 2.04 -14.07 -2.65
C ALA A 331 2.45 -12.87 -1.77
N ARG A 332 3.30 -11.97 -2.26
CA ARG A 332 3.72 -10.76 -1.52
C ARG A 332 2.65 -9.70 -1.47
N LEU A 333 1.70 -9.71 -2.40
CA LEU A 333 0.61 -8.73 -2.44
C LEU A 333 -0.37 -8.92 -1.28
N TYR A 334 -0.36 -10.07 -0.60
CA TYR A 334 -1.30 -10.40 0.47
C TYR A 334 -0.60 -10.69 1.79
N VAL A 335 -1.28 -10.38 2.90
CA VAL A 335 -0.84 -10.74 4.26
C VAL A 335 -1.27 -12.16 4.61
N ASP A 336 -2.52 -12.51 4.29
CA ASP A 336 -3.16 -13.80 4.63
C ASP A 336 -3.71 -14.53 3.38
N GLY A 337 -3.29 -14.11 2.19
CA GLY A 337 -3.81 -14.61 0.91
C GLY A 337 -5.13 -13.97 0.47
N TYR A 338 -5.65 -13.02 1.25
CA TYR A 338 -6.94 -12.40 1.03
C TYR A 338 -6.90 -10.87 1.16
N HIS A 339 -6.32 -10.36 2.23
CA HIS A 339 -6.11 -8.94 2.47
C HIS A 339 -4.76 -8.48 1.95
N PHE A 340 -4.72 -7.28 1.37
CA PHE A 340 -3.50 -6.74 0.79
C PHE A 340 -2.44 -6.40 1.85
N SER A 341 -1.18 -6.68 1.52
CA SER A 341 -0.03 -6.10 2.20
C SER A 341 0.13 -4.63 1.82
N GLU A 342 1.08 -3.92 2.45
CA GLU A 342 1.47 -2.58 1.99
C GLU A 342 1.88 -2.58 0.51
N GLU A 343 2.58 -3.63 0.04
CA GLU A 343 2.95 -3.77 -1.38
C GLU A 343 1.70 -3.95 -2.27
N GLY A 344 0.71 -4.71 -1.81
CA GLY A 344 -0.58 -4.86 -2.48
C GLY A 344 -1.33 -3.55 -2.62
N HIS A 345 -1.48 -2.81 -1.51
CA HIS A 345 -2.15 -1.50 -1.50
C HIS A 345 -1.45 -0.47 -2.41
N VAL A 346 -0.11 -0.45 -2.42
CA VAL A 346 0.70 0.37 -3.32
C VAL A 346 0.43 0.05 -4.79
N LEU A 347 0.34 -1.24 -5.15
CA LEU A 347 0.10 -1.68 -6.51
C LEU A 347 -1.32 -1.34 -6.98
N VAL A 348 -2.34 -1.62 -6.17
CA VAL A 348 -3.73 -1.36 -6.57
C VAL A 348 -4.03 0.13 -6.63
N ALA A 349 -3.55 0.95 -5.68
CA ALA A 349 -3.74 2.41 -5.70
C ALA A 349 -3.21 3.01 -7.01
N ARG A 350 -2.01 2.59 -7.40
CA ARG A 350 -1.41 2.97 -8.68
C ARG A 350 -2.31 2.59 -9.86
N LYS A 351 -2.69 1.32 -9.96
CA LYS A 351 -3.43 0.81 -11.12
C LYS A 351 -4.81 1.45 -11.21
N ILE A 352 -5.46 1.69 -10.08
CA ILE A 352 -6.71 2.47 -10.02
C ILE A 352 -6.47 3.87 -10.58
N LEU A 353 -5.46 4.61 -10.10
CA LEU A 353 -5.18 5.96 -10.56
C LEU A 353 -4.89 6.04 -12.07
N GLU A 354 -4.14 5.07 -12.62
CA GLU A 354 -3.91 4.93 -14.06
C GLU A 354 -5.24 4.81 -14.84
N HIS A 355 -6.13 3.90 -14.44
CA HIS A 355 -7.42 3.71 -15.08
C HIS A 355 -8.30 4.95 -14.96
N LEU A 356 -8.31 5.61 -13.81
CA LEU A 356 -9.07 6.84 -13.60
C LEU A 356 -8.62 7.99 -14.50
N ARG A 357 -7.33 8.05 -14.83
CA ARG A 357 -6.74 9.07 -15.73
C ARG A 357 -6.95 8.75 -17.20
N ASP A 358 -6.90 7.47 -17.57
CA ASP A 358 -7.01 7.03 -18.96
C ASP A 358 -8.48 6.89 -19.41
N ASP A 359 -9.43 6.72 -18.50
CA ASP A 359 -10.84 6.60 -18.82
C ASP A 359 -11.52 7.98 -19.05
N PRO A 360 -12.11 8.25 -20.23
CA PRO A 360 -12.79 9.52 -20.52
C PRO A 360 -13.92 9.88 -19.55
N ARG A 361 -14.55 8.86 -18.92
CA ARG A 361 -15.69 9.03 -18.01
C ARG A 361 -15.26 9.65 -16.67
N THR A 362 -14.01 9.40 -16.25
CA THR A 362 -13.44 9.91 -14.99
C THR A 362 -12.42 11.02 -15.21
N SER A 363 -11.58 10.91 -16.24
CA SER A 363 -10.45 11.82 -16.50
C SER A 363 -10.86 13.29 -16.64
N GLY A 364 -11.99 13.59 -17.29
CA GLY A 364 -12.50 14.97 -17.40
C GLY A 364 -12.88 15.58 -16.04
N ARG A 365 -13.37 14.75 -15.10
CA ARG A 365 -13.70 15.17 -13.72
C ARG A 365 -12.44 15.35 -12.90
N LEU A 366 -11.45 14.50 -13.12
CA LEU A 366 -10.17 14.55 -12.44
C LEU A 366 -9.16 15.50 -13.12
N ALA A 367 -9.46 16.10 -14.28
CA ALA A 367 -8.54 17.00 -14.97
C ALA A 367 -8.33 18.32 -14.23
N ALA A 368 -7.13 18.89 -14.31
CA ALA A 368 -6.82 20.22 -13.77
C ALA A 368 -7.40 21.32 -14.69
N PRO A 369 -7.71 22.52 -14.18
CA PRO A 369 -8.00 23.67 -15.04
C PRO A 369 -6.82 23.93 -15.98
N ARG A 370 -7.02 23.89 -17.30
CA ARG A 370 -5.95 24.05 -18.29
C ARG A 370 -5.25 25.40 -18.12
N ARG A 371 -3.94 25.40 -17.84
CA ARG A 371 -3.01 26.47 -18.24
C ARG A 371 -2.28 26.06 -19.52
N GLY A 372 -2.01 27.05 -20.37
CA GLY A 372 -1.65 26.90 -21.79
C GLY A 372 -0.41 26.03 -22.09
N SER A 373 -0.45 25.48 -23.29
CA SER A 373 0.52 24.58 -23.93
C SER A 373 1.90 25.19 -24.14
N ASP A 374 2.94 24.34 -24.11
CA ASP A 374 4.06 24.41 -25.05
C ASP A 374 4.70 23.03 -25.28
N SER A 375 5.20 22.84 -26.51
CA SER A 375 5.63 21.60 -27.14
C SER A 375 7.10 21.24 -26.88
N GLN A 376 7.44 19.94 -26.93
CA GLN A 376 8.82 19.46 -26.97
C GLN A 376 9.16 18.71 -28.27
N PRO A 377 10.42 18.79 -28.76
CA PRO A 377 10.88 18.10 -29.97
C PRO A 377 11.52 16.72 -29.69
N THR A 378 11.50 15.87 -30.71
CA THR A 378 11.93 14.46 -30.78
C THR A 378 13.41 14.26 -31.15
N LEU A 379 14.08 13.22 -30.61
CA LEU A 379 15.32 12.63 -31.15
C LEU A 379 15.36 11.08 -31.03
N ASP A 380 16.02 10.45 -32.01
CA ASP A 380 15.91 9.08 -32.59
C ASP A 380 16.78 7.95 -31.93
N PRO A 381 16.32 6.68 -31.82
CA PRO A 381 17.03 5.53 -31.23
C PRO A 381 17.64 4.51 -32.23
N ARG A 382 18.71 3.80 -31.83
CA ARG A 382 19.25 2.59 -32.48
C ARG A 382 19.82 1.66 -31.39
N VAL A 383 19.48 0.38 -31.17
CA VAL A 383 18.57 -0.61 -31.78
C VAL A 383 18.13 -1.60 -30.68
N CYS A 384 16.82 -1.80 -30.53
CA CYS A 384 16.15 -3.02 -30.06
C CYS A 384 14.73 -2.95 -30.68
N PRO A 385 14.16 -4.02 -31.27
CA PRO A 385 12.98 -3.89 -32.13
C PRO A 385 11.70 -3.86 -31.28
N CYS A 386 11.50 -2.78 -30.53
CA CYS A 386 10.23 -2.53 -29.84
C CYS A 386 9.37 -1.60 -30.70
N SER A 387 8.15 -2.04 -31.03
CA SER A 387 7.15 -1.24 -31.75
C SER A 387 6.36 -0.37 -30.78
N GLY A 388 5.94 0.82 -31.19
CA GLY A 388 4.89 1.55 -30.44
C GLY A 388 5.32 2.21 -29.12
N GLY A 389 6.55 2.70 -29.00
CA GLY A 389 6.98 3.51 -27.85
C GLY A 389 7.42 2.72 -26.61
N ASP A 390 7.48 1.39 -26.71
CA ASP A 390 8.01 0.50 -25.67
C ASP A 390 9.52 0.67 -25.45
N ILE A 391 9.97 0.48 -24.21
CA ILE A 391 11.38 0.55 -23.81
C ILE A 391 11.94 -0.83 -23.50
N CYS A 392 13.20 -1.06 -23.86
CA CYS A 392 13.89 -2.32 -23.61
C CYS A 392 14.44 -2.37 -22.18
N VAL A 393 13.91 -3.28 -21.37
CA VAL A 393 14.39 -3.57 -20.01
C VAL A 393 14.80 -5.04 -19.96
N HIS A 394 16.07 -5.31 -19.65
CA HIS A 394 16.65 -6.66 -19.60
C HIS A 394 16.40 -7.53 -20.86
N GLY A 395 16.36 -6.92 -22.04
CA GLY A 395 16.13 -7.63 -23.31
C GLY A 395 14.65 -7.94 -23.61
N THR A 396 13.72 -7.41 -22.81
CA THR A 396 12.28 -7.49 -23.03
C THR A 396 11.69 -6.11 -23.30
N CYS A 397 10.80 -6.01 -24.30
CA CYS A 397 10.04 -4.79 -24.54
C CYS A 397 8.95 -4.68 -23.46
N SER A 398 8.95 -3.55 -22.75
CA SER A 398 7.94 -3.25 -21.73
C SER A 398 7.38 -1.87 -22.00
N SER A 399 6.07 -1.69 -21.77
CA SER A 399 5.45 -0.38 -21.89
C SER A 399 6.10 0.57 -20.88
N PRO A 400 6.44 1.81 -21.25
CA PRO A 400 6.99 2.77 -20.29
C PRO A 400 6.05 2.93 -19.08
N LYS A 401 4.73 2.79 -19.28
CA LYS A 401 3.69 2.97 -18.25
C LYS A 401 3.76 2.00 -17.06
N GLU A 402 4.52 0.91 -17.11
CA GLU A 402 4.52 -0.11 -16.05
C GLU A 402 5.55 0.13 -14.94
N HIS A 403 6.47 1.08 -15.15
CA HIS A 403 7.62 1.30 -14.26
C HIS A 403 7.38 2.43 -13.26
N TRP A 404 7.74 2.23 -11.99
CA TRP A 404 7.49 3.18 -10.88
C TRP A 404 7.97 4.62 -11.16
N TRP A 405 9.01 4.81 -11.99
CA TRP A 405 9.54 6.13 -12.35
C TRP A 405 8.64 6.94 -13.30
N ASN A 406 7.57 6.35 -13.83
CA ASN A 406 6.53 7.08 -14.56
C ASN A 406 5.29 7.36 -13.70
N LEU A 407 5.35 7.01 -12.40
CA LEU A 407 4.21 6.97 -11.48
C LEU A 407 4.39 7.90 -10.28
N VAL A 408 5.64 8.27 -10.02
CA VAL A 408 6.04 9.32 -9.09
C VAL A 408 6.79 10.34 -9.91
N GLU A 409 6.50 11.63 -9.72
CA GLU A 409 7.26 12.68 -10.36
C GLU A 409 8.71 12.63 -9.88
N LYS A 410 9.66 12.64 -10.81
CA LYS A 410 11.08 12.59 -10.49
C LYS A 410 11.44 13.83 -9.65
N PRO A 411 11.98 13.67 -8.42
CA PRO A 411 12.40 14.82 -7.63
C PRO A 411 13.45 15.63 -8.37
N ASP A 412 13.22 16.94 -8.47
CA ASP A 412 14.16 17.92 -8.96
C ASP A 412 13.96 19.26 -8.23
N ALA A 413 14.69 20.30 -8.63
CA ALA A 413 14.63 21.60 -7.97
C ALA A 413 13.26 22.31 -8.08
N SER A 414 12.35 21.86 -8.95
CA SER A 414 11.01 22.43 -9.14
C SER A 414 9.96 21.88 -8.18
N ASN A 415 10.16 20.64 -7.69
CA ASN A 415 9.21 19.93 -6.83
C ASN A 415 9.81 19.52 -5.46
N THR A 416 11.02 19.97 -5.15
CA THR A 416 11.67 19.84 -3.84
C THR A 416 12.13 21.18 -3.29
N GLY A 417 12.34 21.25 -1.98
CA GLY A 417 12.70 22.48 -1.29
C GLY A 417 11.50 23.12 -0.55
N PRO A 418 11.60 24.42 -0.19
CA PRO A 418 10.53 25.13 0.48
C PRO A 418 9.22 25.08 -0.30
N SER A 419 8.16 24.59 0.34
CA SER A 419 6.81 24.53 -0.24
C SER A 419 6.20 25.92 -0.43
N ARG A 420 6.62 26.90 0.40
CA ARG A 420 6.17 28.31 0.31
C ARG A 420 7.37 29.25 0.52
N PRO A 421 8.24 29.43 -0.48
CA PRO A 421 9.46 30.23 -0.34
C PRO A 421 9.18 31.73 -0.07
N GLY A 422 8.02 32.24 -0.50
CA GLY A 422 7.67 33.66 -0.35
C GLY A 422 7.35 34.11 1.07
N ILE A 423 7.19 33.18 2.02
CA ILE A 423 6.88 33.50 3.43
C ILE A 423 8.04 33.19 4.39
N LEU A 424 9.19 32.77 3.86
CA LEU A 424 10.34 32.43 4.69
C LEU A 424 10.92 33.70 5.33
N SER A 425 11.21 33.63 6.63
CA SER A 425 11.77 34.75 7.38
C SER A 425 12.90 34.33 8.30
N PRO A 426 14.02 35.08 8.35
CA PRO A 426 15.06 34.88 9.37
C PRO A 426 14.56 35.05 10.81
N ALA A 427 13.45 35.75 11.02
CA ALA A 427 12.87 35.96 12.35
C ALA A 427 12.25 34.67 12.94
N ASN A 428 11.92 33.70 12.09
CA ASN A 428 11.34 32.40 12.50
C ASN A 428 12.42 31.33 12.74
N SER A 429 13.69 31.71 12.61
CA SER A 429 14.79 30.74 12.62
C SER A 429 15.00 30.12 13.99
N PRO A 430 15.26 28.80 14.04
CA PRO A 430 15.62 28.14 15.28
C PRO A 430 16.91 28.71 15.86
N PRO A 431 17.16 28.48 17.17
CA PRO A 431 18.51 28.65 17.71
C PRO A 431 19.49 27.77 16.94
N LYS A 432 20.76 28.19 16.87
CA LYS A 432 21.82 27.40 16.20
C LYS A 432 21.92 25.97 16.73
N THR A 433 21.56 25.76 17.99
CA THR A 433 21.39 24.42 18.56
C THR A 433 20.01 24.30 19.19
N ILE A 434 19.20 23.39 18.67
CA ILE A 434 17.89 23.03 19.22
C ILE A 434 18.13 22.01 20.33
N ARG A 435 17.64 22.29 21.54
CA ARG A 435 17.79 21.43 22.74
C ARG A 435 16.47 21.06 23.40
N GLN A 436 15.37 21.48 22.82
CA GLN A 436 14.05 21.25 23.35
C GLN A 436 13.39 20.14 22.54
N ASP A 437 13.05 19.05 23.22
CA ASP A 437 12.29 17.95 22.62
C ASP A 437 10.91 18.43 22.16
N GLY A 438 10.44 17.90 21.04
CA GLY A 438 9.14 18.27 20.47
C GLY A 438 9.09 19.66 19.84
N ALA A 439 10.24 20.34 19.69
CA ALA A 439 10.27 21.69 19.12
C ALA A 439 9.93 21.67 17.62
N THR A 440 9.10 22.63 17.20
CA THR A 440 8.71 22.80 15.80
C THR A 440 9.12 24.18 15.29
N TYR A 441 9.79 24.21 14.16
CA TYR A 441 10.17 25.44 13.46
C TYR A 441 9.68 25.38 12.02
N GLU A 442 9.00 26.44 11.58
CA GLU A 442 8.44 26.52 10.24
C GLU A 442 8.68 27.89 9.60
N ASN A 443 8.77 27.94 8.27
CA ASN A 443 8.78 29.17 7.48
C ASN A 443 10.01 30.04 7.78
N PHE A 444 11.20 29.43 7.81
CA PHE A 444 12.42 30.10 8.28
C PHE A 444 13.58 30.11 7.26
N ILE A 445 14.47 31.09 7.43
CA ILE A 445 15.76 31.17 6.73
C ILE A 445 16.88 31.16 7.76
N SER A 446 17.64 30.09 7.83
CA SER A 446 18.69 29.92 8.84
C SER A 446 20.06 29.66 8.22
N ARG A 447 21.08 29.72 9.07
CA ARG A 447 22.37 29.05 8.82
C ARG A 447 22.32 27.61 9.30
N GLY A 448 23.43 26.89 9.20
CA GLY A 448 23.52 25.49 9.63
C GLY A 448 23.05 25.27 11.09
N ILE A 449 22.28 24.20 11.30
CA ILE A 449 21.59 23.88 12.57
C ILE A 449 22.15 22.60 13.17
N ARG A 450 22.30 22.59 14.50
CA ARG A 450 22.53 21.37 15.28
C ARG A 450 21.28 21.00 16.07
N ILE A 451 20.89 19.73 16.09
CA ILE A 451 19.70 19.24 16.80
C ILE A 451 20.15 18.28 17.90
N GLU A 452 20.09 18.71 19.15
CA GLU A 452 20.38 17.93 20.37
C GLU A 452 19.07 17.67 21.14
N ALA A 453 18.05 17.17 20.45
CA ALA A 453 16.70 17.00 20.97
C ALA A 453 15.92 15.95 20.15
N ASP A 454 14.96 15.31 20.80
CA ASP A 454 14.06 14.32 20.20
C ASP A 454 12.79 14.97 19.65
N ASN A 455 12.13 14.30 18.70
CA ASN A 455 10.80 14.69 18.18
C ASN A 455 10.74 16.11 17.58
N VAL A 456 11.84 16.60 17.02
CA VAL A 456 11.93 17.95 16.44
C VAL A 456 11.37 17.98 15.02
N THR A 457 10.58 19.00 14.68
CA THR A 457 10.07 19.21 13.32
C THR A 457 10.65 20.49 12.71
N LEU A 458 11.29 20.38 11.54
CA LEU A 458 11.69 21.49 10.69
C LEU A 458 10.89 21.41 9.39
N ARG A 459 10.10 22.45 9.08
CA ARG A 459 9.23 22.46 7.89
C ARG A 459 9.34 23.77 7.10
N ASN A 460 9.26 23.70 5.78
CA ASN A 460 9.25 24.87 4.89
C ASN A 460 10.37 25.85 5.21
N PHE A 461 11.60 25.53 4.82
CA PHE A 461 12.77 26.28 5.24
C PHE A 461 13.85 26.39 4.18
N LYS A 462 14.72 27.39 4.34
CA LYS A 462 16.00 27.49 3.62
C LYS A 462 17.17 27.58 4.59
N ILE A 463 18.20 26.78 4.36
CA ILE A 463 19.47 26.82 5.09
C ILE A 463 20.57 27.25 4.13
N ASP A 464 21.21 28.38 4.43
CA ASP A 464 22.48 28.79 3.84
C ASP A 464 23.62 28.21 4.68
N ALA A 465 24.27 27.16 4.17
CA ALA A 465 25.38 26.48 4.80
C ALA A 465 26.75 26.94 4.27
N SER A 466 26.83 28.07 3.56
CA SER A 466 28.09 28.57 2.95
C SER A 466 29.25 28.72 3.94
N ARG A 467 28.94 29.01 5.21
CA ARG A 467 29.92 29.26 6.28
C ARG A 467 29.94 28.21 7.38
N ASP A 468 29.09 27.19 7.29
CA ASP A 468 28.92 26.17 8.31
C ASP A 468 29.41 24.82 7.77
N TYR A 469 29.94 23.99 8.65
CA TYR A 469 30.52 22.70 8.25
C TYR A 469 29.45 21.64 7.94
N TRP A 470 28.22 21.85 8.44
CA TRP A 470 27.05 21.02 8.19
C TRP A 470 25.84 21.92 7.91
N GLY A 471 24.95 21.48 7.02
CA GLY A 471 23.63 22.09 6.89
C GLY A 471 22.76 21.78 8.10
N ILE A 472 22.55 20.49 8.38
CA ILE A 472 21.91 19.99 9.59
C ILE A 472 22.76 18.88 10.19
N TRP A 473 23.05 18.97 11.49
CA TRP A 473 23.74 17.93 12.23
C TRP A 473 22.94 17.46 13.44
N ILE A 474 22.70 16.16 13.50
CA ILE A 474 22.06 15.44 14.58
C ILE A 474 23.13 14.54 15.23
N PRO A 475 23.54 14.80 16.48
CA PRO A 475 24.39 13.88 17.22
C PRO A 475 23.68 12.58 17.56
N ASP A 476 24.46 11.55 17.88
CA ASP A 476 23.95 10.26 18.34
C ASP A 476 23.07 10.38 19.59
N GLY A 477 22.14 9.45 19.75
CA GLY A 477 21.20 9.39 20.87
C GLY A 477 19.91 10.19 20.67
N HIS A 478 19.67 10.75 19.48
CA HIS A 478 18.46 11.52 19.17
C HIS A 478 17.61 10.90 18.06
N SER A 479 16.29 11.00 18.17
CA SER A 479 15.32 10.36 17.26
C SER A 479 14.01 11.14 17.09
N GLY A 480 13.21 10.75 16.09
CA GLY A 480 11.90 11.36 15.82
C GLY A 480 11.99 12.72 15.12
N ILE A 481 13.13 13.05 14.49
CA ILE A 481 13.30 14.32 13.81
C ILE A 481 12.62 14.28 12.44
N LEU A 482 11.72 15.20 12.16
CA LEU A 482 11.11 15.39 10.84
C LEU A 482 11.72 16.62 10.17
N ILE A 483 12.26 16.45 8.97
CA ILE A 483 12.85 17.50 8.14
C ILE A 483 12.13 17.48 6.79
N GLU A 484 11.27 18.45 6.52
CA GLU A 484 10.46 18.44 5.30
C GLU A 484 10.33 19.80 4.63
N ASP A 485 10.14 19.77 3.30
CA ASP A 485 9.98 20.97 2.47
C ASP A 485 11.14 21.95 2.66
N GLY A 486 12.37 21.49 2.50
CA GLY A 486 13.57 22.23 2.90
C GLY A 486 14.62 22.32 1.81
N GLU A 487 15.22 23.50 1.64
CA GLU A 487 16.43 23.67 0.82
C GLU A 487 17.66 23.84 1.72
N ILE A 488 18.72 23.09 1.42
CA ILE A 488 20.03 23.22 2.07
C ILE A 488 21.05 23.49 0.96
N ASP A 489 21.60 24.71 0.95
CA ASP A 489 22.60 25.16 -0.03
C ASP A 489 23.95 25.37 0.65
N GLY A 490 24.94 24.55 0.31
CA GLY A 490 26.30 24.66 0.80
C GLY A 490 27.16 25.69 0.05
N HIS A 491 26.66 26.26 -1.04
CA HIS A 491 27.32 27.23 -1.91
C HIS A 491 28.70 26.78 -2.46
N ARG A 492 28.95 25.48 -2.53
CA ARG A 492 30.26 24.87 -2.85
C ARG A 492 31.39 25.42 -1.98
N ALA A 493 31.06 25.75 -0.74
CA ALA A 493 31.93 26.44 0.19
C ALA A 493 32.33 25.52 1.35
N LYS A 494 31.98 25.87 2.59
CA LYS A 494 32.43 25.14 3.79
C LYS A 494 31.59 23.91 4.15
N CYS A 495 30.39 23.79 3.61
CA CYS A 495 29.48 22.69 3.95
C CYS A 495 30.11 21.35 3.54
N ASN A 496 30.38 20.49 4.52
CA ASN A 496 30.85 19.14 4.27
C ASN A 496 29.67 18.18 4.04
N ASP A 497 28.64 18.22 4.89
CA ASP A 497 27.48 17.34 4.78
C ASP A 497 26.19 18.17 4.81
N GLY A 498 25.26 17.93 3.88
CA GLY A 498 23.97 18.61 3.87
C GLY A 498 23.13 18.26 5.10
N VAL A 499 22.87 16.97 5.32
CA VAL A 499 22.30 16.44 6.57
C VAL A 499 23.14 15.29 7.10
N ARG A 500 23.48 15.31 8.39
CA ARG A 500 24.28 14.28 9.05
C ARG A 500 23.63 13.81 10.34
N GLY A 501 23.57 12.50 10.54
CA GLY A 501 23.22 11.86 11.81
C GLY A 501 22.11 10.81 11.70
N PRO A 502 21.70 10.22 12.83
CA PRO A 502 20.67 9.18 12.88
C PRO A 502 19.27 9.75 13.20
N GLY A 503 18.25 8.89 13.18
CA GLY A 503 16.97 9.17 13.84
C GLY A 503 16.04 10.20 13.18
N TRP A 504 16.15 10.39 11.87
CA TRP A 504 15.40 11.43 11.17
C TRP A 504 14.69 10.96 9.89
N THR A 505 13.58 11.62 9.59
CA THR A 505 12.80 11.45 8.35
C THR A 505 12.91 12.71 7.49
N GLY A 506 13.41 12.56 6.27
CA GLY A 506 13.54 13.60 5.26
C GLY A 506 12.49 13.49 4.16
N ARG A 507 11.78 14.58 3.86
CA ARG A 507 10.77 14.62 2.78
C ARG A 507 10.92 15.86 1.90
N ARG A 508 10.94 15.68 0.58
CA ARG A 508 10.98 16.81 -0.39
C ARG A 508 12.12 17.80 -0.12
N LEU A 509 13.30 17.29 0.24
CA LEU A 509 14.48 18.10 0.48
C LEU A 509 15.22 18.38 -0.82
N ASN A 510 15.69 19.62 -1.00
CA ASN A 510 16.60 20.01 -2.08
C ASN A 510 17.97 20.30 -1.47
N ILE A 511 18.91 19.38 -1.61
CA ILE A 511 20.25 19.48 -1.01
C ILE A 511 21.29 19.61 -2.11
N HIS A 512 22.06 20.70 -2.06
CA HIS A 512 23.09 20.96 -3.06
C HIS A 512 24.23 21.83 -2.53
N GLY A 513 25.34 21.86 -3.27
CA GLY A 513 26.48 22.71 -2.96
C GLY A 513 27.28 22.32 -1.72
N CYS A 514 27.00 21.18 -1.08
CA CYS A 514 27.83 20.62 -0.01
C CYS A 514 28.88 19.64 -0.55
N GLY A 515 29.83 19.26 0.31
CA GLY A 515 30.82 18.22 0.00
C GLY A 515 30.12 16.91 -0.37
N ASP A 516 29.35 16.38 0.58
CA ASP A 516 28.47 15.24 0.48
C ASP A 516 27.01 15.69 0.72
N GLY A 517 26.06 15.00 0.10
CA GLY A 517 24.64 15.34 0.21
C GLY A 517 24.08 14.97 1.58
N MET A 518 24.08 13.68 1.89
CA MET A 518 23.58 13.16 3.16
C MET A 518 24.51 12.13 3.78
N LYS A 519 24.51 12.13 5.12
CA LYS A 519 25.23 11.17 5.95
C LYS A 519 24.31 10.52 6.97
N ALA A 520 23.72 9.39 6.60
CA ALA A 520 22.96 8.55 7.53
C ALA A 520 23.97 7.75 8.38
N HIS A 521 24.36 8.31 9.52
CA HIS A 521 25.43 7.81 10.36
C HIS A 521 24.99 7.72 11.82
N GLY A 522 25.59 6.80 12.56
CA GLY A 522 25.56 6.78 14.04
C GLY A 522 24.36 6.06 14.65
N ILE A 523 24.35 6.04 15.98
CA ILE A 523 23.37 5.30 16.78
C ILE A 523 22.34 6.27 17.35
N GLY A 524 21.07 6.15 16.94
CA GLY A 524 20.03 7.06 17.45
C GLY A 524 18.61 6.81 16.95
N GLY A 525 18.42 6.07 15.86
CA GLY A 525 17.08 5.75 15.34
C GLY A 525 17.08 5.57 13.83
N PRO A 526 15.97 5.12 13.23
CA PRO A 526 15.90 4.88 11.79
C PRO A 526 16.07 6.17 11.01
N VAL A 527 16.58 6.05 9.78
CA VAL A 527 16.63 7.14 8.82
C VAL A 527 15.75 6.81 7.62
N LEU A 528 14.77 7.64 7.32
CA LEU A 528 13.93 7.53 6.13
C LEU A 528 14.09 8.79 5.28
N VAL A 529 14.46 8.65 4.01
CA VAL A 529 14.52 9.78 3.08
C VAL A 529 13.67 9.46 1.86
N GLU A 530 12.72 10.35 1.57
CA GLU A 530 11.82 10.18 0.45
C GLU A 530 11.52 11.46 -0.34
N HIS A 531 11.25 11.29 -1.64
CA HIS A 531 10.88 12.35 -2.57
C HIS A 531 11.86 13.54 -2.59
N SER A 532 13.14 13.31 -2.30
CA SER A 532 14.15 14.36 -2.16
C SER A 532 15.12 14.39 -3.34
N TYR A 533 15.71 15.55 -3.58
CA TYR A 533 16.67 15.81 -4.65
C TYR A 533 18.04 16.19 -4.08
N ILE A 534 19.04 15.36 -4.36
CA ILE A 534 20.44 15.57 -3.98
C ILE A 534 21.25 15.74 -5.26
N TRP A 535 21.93 16.87 -5.39
CA TRP A 535 22.69 17.19 -6.60
C TRP A 535 23.82 18.19 -6.32
N ASP A 536 24.73 18.33 -7.29
CA ASP A 536 25.87 19.26 -7.19
C ASP A 536 26.72 19.08 -5.92
N VAL A 537 26.98 17.82 -5.55
CA VAL A 537 27.89 17.46 -4.45
C VAL A 537 29.32 17.36 -4.98
N LYS A 538 30.27 18.09 -4.37
CA LYS A 538 31.61 18.32 -4.94
C LYS A 538 32.76 18.24 -3.93
N GLY A 539 32.59 17.47 -2.87
CA GLY A 539 33.63 17.23 -1.86
C GLY A 539 34.80 16.37 -2.35
N SER A 540 35.84 16.27 -1.53
CA SER A 540 36.95 15.29 -1.71
C SER A 540 36.46 13.84 -1.67
N HIS A 541 35.35 13.60 -0.99
CA HIS A 541 34.58 12.36 -0.98
C HIS A 541 33.30 12.44 -1.81
N GLY A 542 33.08 13.51 -2.59
CA GLY A 542 31.76 13.99 -3.05
C GLY A 542 30.71 12.92 -3.31
N ASP A 543 29.99 12.55 -2.26
CA ASP A 543 29.03 11.47 -2.22
C ASP A 543 27.61 12.04 -2.20
N GLY A 544 26.69 11.45 -2.98
CA GLY A 544 25.27 11.76 -2.87
C GLY A 544 24.77 11.38 -1.47
N VAL A 545 25.00 10.12 -1.09
CA VAL A 545 24.73 9.57 0.23
C VAL A 545 25.92 8.73 0.69
N GLN A 546 26.36 8.96 1.92
CA GLN A 546 27.40 8.16 2.58
C GLN A 546 26.87 7.65 3.93
N SER A 547 27.12 6.38 4.26
CA SER A 547 26.59 5.77 5.48
C SER A 547 27.61 4.85 6.16
N PHE A 548 27.77 5.01 7.47
CA PHE A 548 28.61 4.19 8.36
C PHE A 548 27.86 3.95 9.67
N GLU A 549 27.99 2.75 10.27
CA GLU A 549 27.35 2.39 11.55
C GLU A 549 25.85 2.71 11.58
N ALA A 550 25.16 2.53 10.44
CA ALA A 550 23.77 2.95 10.28
C ALA A 550 22.81 1.76 10.36
N HIS A 551 21.74 1.89 11.14
CA HIS A 551 20.75 0.83 11.34
C HIS A 551 19.37 1.31 10.90
N ASN A 552 18.62 0.45 10.17
CA ASN A 552 17.26 0.74 9.71
C ASN A 552 17.18 2.00 8.85
N VAL A 553 17.88 1.99 7.72
CA VAL A 553 17.94 3.13 6.81
C VAL A 553 17.17 2.81 5.53
N THR A 554 16.30 3.71 5.09
CA THR A 554 15.55 3.58 3.84
C THR A 554 15.64 4.85 3.01
N PHE A 555 16.09 4.72 1.77
CA PHE A 555 15.99 5.74 0.74
C PHE A 555 15.00 5.28 -0.32
N ARG A 556 13.91 6.04 -0.53
CA ARG A 556 12.91 5.73 -1.58
C ARG A 556 12.41 6.93 -2.36
N TYR A 557 12.17 6.75 -3.66
CA TYR A 557 11.61 7.80 -4.54
C TYR A 557 12.43 9.08 -4.61
N ASN A 558 13.74 9.02 -4.40
CA ASN A 558 14.64 10.18 -4.45
C ASN A 558 15.33 10.29 -5.82
N THR A 559 15.77 11.50 -6.17
CA THR A 559 16.79 11.70 -7.20
C THR A 559 18.13 12.00 -6.52
N ILE A 560 19.11 11.13 -6.73
CA ILE A 560 20.42 11.22 -6.10
C ILE A 560 21.49 11.22 -7.18
N ILE A 561 22.13 12.37 -7.34
CA ILE A 561 23.23 12.56 -8.27
C ILE A 561 24.50 12.62 -7.43
N GLY A 562 25.33 11.58 -7.57
CA GLY A 562 26.63 11.53 -6.93
C GLY A 562 27.56 12.63 -7.42
N GLY A 563 28.67 12.83 -6.70
CA GLY A 563 29.71 13.78 -7.08
C GLY A 563 30.91 13.07 -7.66
N ASN A 564 32.09 13.41 -7.14
CA ASN A 564 33.37 12.84 -7.56
C ASN A 564 33.69 11.50 -6.89
N THR A 565 32.75 10.83 -6.22
CA THR A 565 33.03 9.51 -5.59
C THR A 565 31.88 8.53 -5.76
N SER A 566 30.70 8.78 -5.19
CA SER A 566 29.54 7.95 -5.50
C SER A 566 28.19 8.63 -5.36
N ALA A 567 27.15 8.05 -5.95
CA ALA A 567 25.80 8.42 -5.56
C ALA A 567 25.42 7.78 -4.22
N PHE A 568 25.89 6.56 -3.96
CA PHE A 568 25.75 5.88 -2.67
C PHE A 568 27.03 5.18 -2.26
N ILE A 569 27.49 5.46 -1.04
CA ILE A 569 28.47 4.62 -0.34
C ILE A 569 27.86 4.07 0.93
N VAL A 570 27.81 2.74 1.02
CA VAL A 570 27.37 2.01 2.21
C VAL A 570 28.55 1.23 2.77
N HIS A 571 29.15 1.75 3.84
CA HIS A 571 30.22 1.08 4.55
C HIS A 571 29.65 -0.05 5.41
N SER A 572 29.68 -1.27 4.86
CA SER A 572 29.10 -2.44 5.52
C SER A 572 30.05 -3.11 6.55
N ASN A 573 31.32 -2.70 6.59
CA ASN A 573 32.32 -3.31 7.48
C ASN A 573 32.29 -2.72 8.90
N GLU A 574 31.37 -1.80 9.15
CA GLU A 574 31.24 -1.01 10.38
C GLU A 574 29.79 -1.11 10.87
N GLY A 575 29.22 -2.32 11.01
CA GLY A 575 27.94 -2.53 11.70
C GLY A 575 26.65 -2.05 11.00
N THR A 576 26.69 -1.58 9.75
CA THR A 576 25.48 -1.15 9.02
C THR A 576 24.54 -2.35 8.73
N THR A 577 23.28 -2.26 9.17
CA THR A 577 22.27 -3.34 9.02
C THR A 577 20.90 -2.82 8.57
N ASN A 578 20.13 -3.67 7.87
CA ASN A 578 18.76 -3.38 7.42
C ASN A 578 18.68 -2.07 6.60
N TYR A 579 19.46 -2.02 5.52
CA TYR A 579 19.63 -0.83 4.68
C TYR A 579 18.90 -1.02 3.35
N ARG A 580 18.01 -0.10 2.99
CA ARG A 580 17.15 -0.18 1.80
C ARG A 580 17.38 1.00 0.86
N ILE A 581 17.74 0.71 -0.39
CA ILE A 581 17.81 1.66 -1.50
C ILE A 581 16.79 1.19 -2.53
N ILE A 582 15.59 1.79 -2.54
CA ILE A 582 14.46 1.25 -3.31
C ILE A 582 13.76 2.33 -4.12
N ASN A 583 13.47 2.10 -5.40
CA ASN A 583 12.70 3.04 -6.23
C ASN A 583 13.32 4.46 -6.31
N ASN A 584 14.63 4.60 -6.46
CA ASN A 584 15.29 5.90 -6.61
C ASN A 584 15.81 6.11 -8.04
N TRP A 585 15.88 7.36 -8.48
CA TRP A 585 16.69 7.77 -9.63
C TRP A 585 18.11 8.04 -9.15
N ILE A 586 19.07 7.26 -9.61
CA ILE A 586 20.45 7.34 -9.13
C ILE A 586 21.36 7.58 -10.33
N ASP A 587 22.18 8.62 -10.29
CA ASP A 587 23.11 8.92 -11.38
C ASP A 587 24.49 9.34 -10.82
N GLY A 588 25.52 9.24 -11.66
CA GLY A 588 26.87 9.70 -11.34
C GLY A 588 27.29 10.95 -12.12
N THR A 589 28.56 11.33 -12.02
CA THR A 589 29.18 12.42 -12.80
C THR A 589 30.05 11.93 -13.96
N GLY A 590 29.99 10.64 -14.29
CA GLY A 590 30.74 10.08 -15.41
C GLY A 590 32.21 9.72 -15.12
N HIS A 591 32.65 9.74 -13.86
CA HIS A 591 34.03 9.37 -13.47
C HIS A 591 34.15 8.39 -12.28
N HIS A 592 33.04 8.04 -11.61
CA HIS A 592 33.07 7.30 -10.33
C HIS A 592 31.86 6.36 -10.12
N TYR A 593 31.79 5.67 -8.98
CA TYR A 593 30.81 4.60 -8.70
C TYR A 593 29.39 5.13 -8.62
N VAL A 594 28.39 4.40 -9.13
CA VAL A 594 26.98 4.75 -8.89
C VAL A 594 26.54 4.23 -7.50
N LEU A 595 26.97 3.02 -7.14
CA LEU A 595 26.74 2.42 -5.85
C LEU A 595 27.99 1.66 -5.39
N ARG A 596 28.44 1.92 -4.17
CA ARG A 596 29.55 1.20 -3.53
C ARG A 596 29.09 0.62 -2.19
N CYS A 597 29.05 -0.71 -2.12
CA CYS A 597 28.65 -1.42 -0.91
C CYS A 597 29.80 -2.31 -0.40
N GLY A 598 30.03 -2.32 0.92
CA GLY A 598 31.00 -3.22 1.54
C GLY A 598 30.62 -4.71 1.45
N ARG A 599 31.57 -5.60 1.73
CA ARG A 599 31.44 -7.07 1.52
C ARG A 599 30.67 -7.82 2.62
N ASN A 600 30.36 -7.18 3.75
CA ASN A 600 29.91 -7.86 4.99
C ASN A 600 28.63 -7.25 5.62
N GLY A 601 27.75 -6.63 4.83
CA GLY A 601 26.51 -6.05 5.35
C GLY A 601 25.41 -7.09 5.51
N ASP A 602 24.95 -7.32 6.73
CA ASP A 602 23.72 -8.06 6.97
C ASP A 602 22.53 -7.20 6.46
N GLU A 603 21.77 -7.74 5.51
CA GLU A 603 20.48 -7.18 5.03
C GLU A 603 20.52 -5.84 4.25
N LEU A 604 21.48 -5.66 3.35
CA LEU A 604 21.38 -4.59 2.33
C LEU A 604 20.44 -5.00 1.19
N GLN A 605 19.44 -4.15 0.89
CA GLN A 605 18.51 -4.32 -0.23
C GLN A 605 18.64 -3.15 -1.22
N VAL A 606 18.92 -3.48 -2.47
CA VAL A 606 18.93 -2.53 -3.60
C VAL A 606 17.90 -3.03 -4.60
N LYS A 607 16.72 -2.41 -4.65
CA LYS A 607 15.58 -2.93 -5.43
C LYS A 607 14.97 -1.84 -6.29
N ASN A 608 14.70 -2.14 -7.56
CA ASN A 608 13.93 -1.27 -8.44
C ASN A 608 14.47 0.17 -8.51
N ASN A 609 15.77 0.43 -8.54
CA ASN A 609 16.28 1.80 -8.79
C ASN A 609 16.49 2.03 -10.28
N LEU A 610 16.30 3.26 -10.75
CA LEU A 610 16.61 3.66 -12.13
C LEU A 610 17.99 4.31 -12.14
N PHE A 611 18.93 3.68 -12.83
CA PHE A 611 20.31 4.17 -12.93
C PHE A 611 20.52 4.99 -14.20
N GLY A 612 21.06 6.21 -14.03
CA GLY A 612 21.50 7.04 -15.13
C GLY A 612 22.74 6.47 -15.83
N ARG A 613 23.08 7.04 -16.98
CA ARG A 613 24.17 6.55 -17.84
C ARG A 613 25.52 7.19 -17.53
N ASN A 614 25.60 8.09 -16.55
CA ASN A 614 26.82 8.85 -16.27
C ASN A 614 27.73 8.10 -15.29
N PHE A 615 28.42 7.06 -15.77
CA PHE A 615 29.34 6.21 -14.98
C PHE A 615 30.61 5.80 -15.77
N THR A 616 31.67 5.33 -15.10
CA THR A 616 32.88 4.73 -15.74
C THR A 616 32.95 3.22 -15.60
N ALA A 617 33.21 2.52 -16.71
CA ALA A 617 33.31 1.05 -16.78
C ALA A 617 34.54 0.45 -16.04
N SER A 618 35.54 1.25 -15.68
CA SER A 618 36.78 0.77 -15.02
C SER A 618 36.64 0.57 -13.49
N ALA A 619 35.46 0.79 -12.93
CA ALA A 619 35.22 0.76 -11.48
C ALA A 619 34.09 -0.22 -11.13
N GLY A 620 34.43 -1.52 -11.10
CA GLY A 620 33.80 -2.67 -10.41
C GLY A 620 32.28 -2.74 -10.15
N TYR A 621 31.67 -3.82 -10.65
CA TYR A 621 30.37 -4.44 -10.28
C TYR A 621 29.25 -3.48 -9.85
N GLY A 622 28.46 -3.02 -10.82
CA GLY A 622 27.23 -2.24 -10.59
C GLY A 622 26.99 -1.06 -11.54
N GLY A 623 27.63 -1.02 -12.72
CA GLY A 623 27.06 -0.32 -13.89
C GLY A 623 26.04 -1.24 -14.59
N PRO A 624 25.09 -0.68 -15.36
CA PRO A 624 23.81 -1.29 -15.76
C PRO A 624 23.90 -2.73 -16.27
#